data_AF-A0A2D9SSH7-F1
#
_entry.id   AF-A0A2D9SSH7-F1
#
_cell.length_a   1.000
_cell.length_b   1.000
_cell.length_c   1.000
_cell.angle_alpha   90.00
_cell.angle_beta   90.00
_cell.angle_gamma   90.00
#
_symmetry.space_group_name_H-M   'P 1'
#
loop_
_entity.id
_entity.type
_entity.pdbx_description
1 polymer ?
#
loop_
_entity_poly.entity_id
_entity_poly.type
_entity_poly.pdbx_seq_one_letter_code
_entity_poly.pdbx_strand_id
1 'polypeptide(L)'
;MWTTVARWTQMASGCTALIIAKVAAGRCEMSNSPLTLAGAHQVSDQRWSWQKTRRFRMSFPNEYLGMPVKIDALDHENRAFFGYCAKHDLRLQQCNDCNLLRYPATTACPFCASPDATWTAVEGKGTVYSYGEVHHAIQGAFRQHVPYLLLLVELDTQKGLPDAYDGLRMTANLVDSDGQLATPEMIQQIGIGSRLRIVYKDIDEHVSIPLFTLDEQAKQPEKPWRYPIE
;
A
#
# COMPACT_ATOMS: atom_id res chain seq x y z
N MET A 1 33.60 34.86 -0.29
CA MET A 1 33.25 35.83 -1.36
C MET A 1 33.17 35.05 -2.66
N TRP A 2 32.16 35.32 -3.49
CA TRP A 2 31.68 34.58 -4.68
C TRP A 2 30.55 33.57 -4.44
N THR A 3 29.36 34.17 -4.32
CA THR A 3 28.04 33.68 -4.72
C THR A 3 28.01 33.25 -6.18
N THR A 4 27.34 32.14 -6.52
CA THR A 4 26.60 32.02 -7.80
C THR A 4 25.41 31.09 -7.62
N VAL A 5 24.23 31.66 -7.90
CA VAL A 5 22.91 31.04 -7.95
C VAL A 5 22.78 30.26 -9.26
N ALA A 6 22.32 29.01 -9.20
CA ALA A 6 21.84 28.28 -10.38
C ALA A 6 20.37 27.89 -10.15
N ARG A 7 19.49 28.73 -10.68
CA ARG A 7 18.04 28.58 -10.74
C ARG A 7 17.72 27.69 -11.93
N TRP A 8 17.25 26.47 -11.71
CA TRP A 8 16.80 25.58 -12.77
C TRP A 8 15.29 25.74 -12.99
N THR A 9 14.93 26.16 -14.20
CA THR A 9 13.57 26.11 -14.76
C THR A 9 13.60 25.27 -16.03
N GLN A 10 12.89 24.15 -16.04
CA GLN A 10 12.36 23.43 -17.21
C GLN A 10 11.47 22.29 -16.68
N MET A 11 10.14 22.32 -16.83
CA MET A 11 9.33 21.95 -18.00
C MET A 11 9.65 20.57 -18.58
N ALA A 12 8.78 19.59 -18.27
CA ALA A 12 8.30 18.46 -19.11
C ALA A 12 7.62 17.42 -18.19
N SER A 13 6.29 17.33 -18.21
CA SER A 13 5.54 16.24 -18.86
C SER A 13 5.74 14.85 -18.23
N GLY A 14 4.72 14.34 -17.55
CA GLY A 14 4.67 12.94 -17.13
C GLY A 14 3.43 12.68 -16.27
N CYS A 15 2.53 11.85 -16.76
CA CYS A 15 1.25 11.51 -16.15
C CYS A 15 1.41 10.98 -14.71
N THR A 16 0.95 11.75 -13.74
CA THR A 16 0.61 11.23 -12.41
C THR A 16 -0.90 11.05 -12.35
N ALA A 17 -1.36 9.80 -12.49
CA ALA A 17 -2.76 9.47 -12.21
C ALA A 17 -2.96 9.41 -10.69
N LEU A 18 -3.15 10.59 -10.08
CA LEU A 18 -3.70 10.71 -8.73
C LEU A 18 -5.22 10.80 -8.88
N ILE A 19 -5.95 9.78 -8.42
CA ILE A 19 -7.41 9.85 -8.31
C ILE A 19 -7.73 10.77 -7.12
N ILE A 20 -8.00 12.05 -7.41
CA ILE A 20 -8.59 12.99 -6.46
C ILE A 20 -10.10 13.00 -6.69
N ALA A 21 -10.86 12.52 -5.70
CA ALA A 21 -12.31 12.68 -5.69
C ALA A 21 -12.68 14.16 -5.52
N LYS A 22 -13.45 14.67 -6.48
CA LYS A 22 -13.93 16.05 -6.56
C LYS A 22 -15.12 16.24 -5.62
N VAL A 23 -14.97 17.05 -4.56
CA VAL A 23 -16.12 17.55 -3.78
C VAL A 23 -16.68 18.77 -4.50
N ALA A 24 -17.93 18.66 -4.96
CA ALA A 24 -18.65 19.77 -5.57
C ALA A 24 -19.05 20.77 -4.47
N ALA A 25 -18.40 21.94 -4.48
CA ALA A 25 -18.86 23.11 -3.73
C ALA A 25 -19.98 23.79 -4.53
N GLY A 26 -21.22 23.59 -4.11
CA GLY A 26 -22.36 24.36 -4.60
C GLY A 26 -22.23 25.81 -4.16
N ARG A 27 -21.99 26.70 -5.13
CA ARG A 27 -21.99 28.15 -4.95
C ARG A 27 -23.42 28.64 -5.16
N CYS A 28 -24.08 29.11 -4.11
CA CYS A 28 -25.36 29.79 -4.25
C CYS A 28 -25.10 31.29 -4.18
N GLU A 29 -25.23 31.97 -5.32
CA GLU A 29 -25.15 33.43 -5.42
C GLU A 29 -26.38 34.05 -4.76
N MET A 30 -26.14 35.02 -3.88
CA MET A 30 -27.17 35.82 -3.23
C MET A 30 -27.58 36.96 -4.17
N SER A 31 -28.81 36.92 -4.68
CA SER A 31 -29.43 38.10 -5.31
C SER A 31 -30.17 38.92 -4.24
N ASN A 32 -29.68 40.13 -3.99
CA ASN A 32 -30.29 41.13 -3.11
C ASN A 32 -31.49 41.82 -3.78
N SER A 33 -32.63 41.91 -3.07
CA SER A 33 -33.46 43.14 -2.96
C SER A 33 -34.61 42.96 -1.96
N PRO A 34 -35.12 44.04 -1.33
CA PRO A 34 -35.46 44.06 0.11
C PRO A 34 -36.95 44.26 0.44
N LEU A 35 -37.23 44.33 1.76
CA LEU A 35 -38.44 44.81 2.48
C LEU A 35 -39.43 43.68 2.84
N THR A 36 -40.00 43.55 4.05
CA THR A 36 -40.27 44.53 5.14
C THR A 36 -40.41 43.82 6.50
N LEU A 37 -40.17 44.58 7.57
CA LEU A 37 -40.30 44.22 8.99
C LEU A 37 -41.75 43.87 9.42
N ALA A 38 -41.93 42.75 10.12
CA ALA A 38 -42.93 42.60 11.18
C ALA A 38 -42.66 41.33 12.02
N GLY A 39 -42.63 41.47 13.35
CA GLY A 39 -42.78 40.34 14.27
C GLY A 39 -41.52 39.95 15.04
N ALA A 40 -41.30 40.59 16.18
CA ALA A 40 -40.39 40.09 17.20
C ALA A 40 -40.95 38.79 17.80
N HIS A 41 -40.31 37.66 17.53
CA HIS A 41 -40.48 36.43 18.29
C HIS A 41 -39.21 36.15 19.09
N GLN A 42 -39.35 36.10 20.41
CA GLN A 42 -38.32 35.62 21.33
C GLN A 42 -37.89 34.21 20.93
N VAL A 43 -36.63 34.06 20.49
CA VAL A 43 -36.00 32.75 20.35
C VAL A 43 -35.54 32.35 21.74
N SER A 44 -36.23 31.37 22.34
CA SER A 44 -35.76 30.70 23.54
C SER A 44 -34.40 30.06 23.27
N ASP A 45 -33.43 30.31 24.13
CA ASP A 45 -32.09 29.72 24.11
C ASP A 45 -32.17 28.21 24.41
N GLN A 46 -32.57 27.45 23.40
CA GLN A 46 -32.53 26.00 23.39
C GLN A 46 -31.08 25.61 23.15
N ARG A 47 -30.34 25.52 24.25
CA ARG A 47 -28.98 24.98 24.36
C ARG A 47 -28.93 23.63 23.63
N TRP A 48 -28.44 23.63 22.39
CA TRP A 48 -28.24 22.42 21.61
C TRP A 48 -27.21 21.55 22.32
N SER A 49 -27.70 20.56 23.07
CA SER A 49 -26.85 19.49 23.58
C SER A 49 -26.32 18.73 22.37
N TRP A 50 -25.05 18.90 22.05
CA TRP A 50 -24.30 18.04 21.15
C TRP A 50 -24.22 16.65 21.79
N GLN A 51 -25.31 15.89 21.69
CA GLN A 51 -25.28 14.46 21.98
C GLN A 51 -24.31 13.86 20.97
N LYS A 52 -23.18 13.38 21.50
CA LYS A 52 -22.14 12.65 20.76
C LYS A 52 -22.83 11.67 19.81
N THR A 53 -22.88 12.01 18.52
CA THR A 53 -23.20 11.05 17.48
C THR A 53 -22.15 9.97 17.59
N ARG A 54 -22.52 8.84 18.22
CA ARG A 54 -21.78 7.60 18.13
C ARG A 54 -21.65 7.36 16.63
N ARG A 55 -20.45 7.61 16.10
CA ARG A 55 -20.09 7.30 14.73
C ARG A 55 -20.31 5.81 14.59
N PHE A 56 -21.45 5.42 14.03
CA PHE A 56 -21.75 4.03 13.76
C PHE A 56 -20.68 3.60 12.77
N ARG A 57 -19.69 2.86 13.27
CA ARG A 57 -18.65 2.30 12.43
C ARG A 57 -19.33 1.15 11.70
N MET A 58 -19.88 1.47 10.53
CA MET A 58 -20.28 0.44 9.58
C MET A 58 -19.02 -0.38 9.32
N SER A 59 -18.99 -1.61 9.83
CA SER A 59 -17.98 -2.58 9.48
C SER A 59 -18.27 -2.99 8.05
N PHE A 60 -17.41 -2.63 7.12
CA PHE A 60 -17.40 -3.30 5.82
C PHE A 60 -16.88 -4.72 6.06
N PRO A 61 -17.43 -5.74 5.39
CA PRO A 61 -16.99 -7.12 5.58
C PRO A 61 -15.52 -7.33 5.14
N ASN A 62 -15.01 -6.43 4.29
CA ASN A 62 -13.67 -6.52 3.70
C ASN A 62 -12.84 -5.33 4.16
N GLU A 63 -12.24 -5.41 5.35
CA GLU A 63 -11.42 -4.33 5.90
C GLU A 63 -10.00 -4.78 6.23
N TYR A 64 -9.02 -3.94 5.89
CA TYR A 64 -7.66 -4.04 6.39
C TYR A 64 -7.38 -2.84 7.30
N LEU A 65 -7.08 -3.11 8.58
CA LEU A 65 -6.89 -2.09 9.62
C LEU A 65 -8.05 -1.09 9.72
N GLY A 66 -9.27 -1.54 9.41
CA GLY A 66 -10.47 -0.71 9.42
C GLY A 66 -10.64 0.19 8.19
N MET A 67 -9.87 -0.04 7.13
CA MET A 67 -10.04 0.59 5.82
C MET A 67 -10.65 -0.43 4.85
N PRO A 68 -11.65 -0.04 4.04
CA PRO A 68 -12.26 -0.97 3.10
C PRO A 68 -11.27 -1.39 2.01
N VAL A 69 -11.22 -2.70 1.76
CA VAL A 69 -10.46 -3.30 0.66
C VAL A 69 -11.44 -3.66 -0.45
N LYS A 70 -11.22 -3.08 -1.63
CA LYS A 70 -12.03 -3.35 -2.82
C LYS A 70 -11.12 -3.48 -4.03
N ILE A 71 -11.31 -4.56 -4.78
CA ILE A 71 -10.74 -4.75 -6.11
C ILE A 71 -11.87 -4.57 -7.12
N ASP A 72 -11.66 -3.75 -8.14
CA ASP A 72 -12.69 -3.52 -9.15
C ASP A 72 -12.96 -4.79 -9.96
N ALA A 73 -14.21 -4.99 -10.40
CA ALA A 73 -14.59 -6.15 -11.19
C ALA A 73 -13.88 -6.18 -12.57
N LEU A 74 -13.53 -5.00 -13.09
CA LEU A 74 -12.82 -4.82 -14.36
C LEU A 74 -11.30 -5.02 -14.24
N ASP A 75 -10.76 -5.10 -13.02
CA ASP A 75 -9.33 -5.33 -12.77
C ASP A 75 -9.04 -6.84 -12.73
N HIS A 76 -9.02 -7.47 -13.90
CA HIS A 76 -8.92 -8.91 -14.05
C HIS A 76 -7.61 -9.48 -13.48
N GLU A 77 -6.51 -8.75 -13.66
CA GLU A 77 -5.16 -9.13 -13.25
C GLU A 77 -5.04 -9.15 -11.73
N ASN A 78 -5.46 -8.08 -11.04
CA ASN A 78 -5.40 -8.07 -9.58
C ASN A 78 -6.42 -9.04 -8.98
N ARG A 79 -7.61 -9.20 -9.56
CA ARG A 79 -8.56 -10.21 -9.09
C ARG A 79 -7.99 -11.62 -9.17
N ALA A 80 -7.28 -11.95 -10.25
CA ALA A 80 -6.60 -13.24 -10.37
C ALA A 80 -5.50 -13.38 -9.31
N PHE A 81 -4.61 -12.39 -9.20
CA PHE A 81 -3.52 -12.40 -8.21
C PHE A 81 -4.04 -12.60 -6.78
N PHE A 82 -4.96 -11.76 -6.33
CA PHE A 82 -5.52 -11.86 -4.97
C PHE A 82 -6.38 -13.11 -4.76
N GLY A 83 -7.00 -13.65 -5.82
CA GLY A 83 -7.71 -14.92 -5.77
C GLY A 83 -6.80 -16.14 -5.60
N TYR A 84 -5.54 -16.08 -6.06
CA TYR A 84 -4.52 -17.07 -5.71
C TYR A 84 -4.00 -16.86 -4.28
N CYS A 85 -3.78 -15.62 -3.87
CA CYS A 85 -3.42 -15.29 -2.49
C CYS A 85 -4.46 -15.76 -1.47
N ALA A 86 -5.76 -15.72 -1.81
CA ALA A 86 -6.84 -16.25 -0.97
C ALA A 86 -6.76 -17.75 -0.71
N LYS A 87 -6.06 -18.48 -1.59
CA LYS A 87 -5.76 -19.92 -1.44
C LYS A 87 -4.40 -20.17 -0.79
N HIS A 88 -3.74 -19.11 -0.32
CA HIS A 88 -2.38 -19.10 0.20
C HIS A 88 -1.37 -19.70 -0.78
N ASP A 89 -1.61 -19.50 -2.08
CA ASP A 89 -0.77 -19.95 -3.20
C ASP A 89 -0.23 -18.71 -3.94
N LEU A 90 1.03 -18.36 -3.73
CA LEU A 90 1.62 -17.21 -4.41
C LEU A 90 1.85 -17.57 -5.88
N ARG A 91 1.07 -16.95 -6.77
CA ARG A 91 1.28 -17.04 -8.21
C ARG A 91 1.61 -15.70 -8.81
N LEU A 92 2.55 -15.71 -9.75
CA LEU A 92 2.94 -14.55 -10.53
C LEU A 92 2.77 -14.83 -12.01
N GLN A 93 2.59 -13.76 -12.79
CA GLN A 93 2.50 -13.88 -14.24
C GLN A 93 3.90 -14.17 -14.80
N GLN A 94 4.04 -15.29 -15.50
CA GLN A 94 5.18 -15.62 -16.32
C GLN A 94 4.84 -15.34 -17.77
N CYS A 95 5.62 -14.50 -18.46
CA CYS A 95 5.42 -14.26 -19.88
C CYS A 95 5.77 -15.51 -20.70
N ASN A 96 4.89 -15.92 -21.62
CA ASN A 96 5.13 -17.11 -22.44
C ASN A 96 6.20 -16.87 -23.54
N ASP A 97 6.47 -15.60 -23.88
CA ASP A 97 7.45 -15.25 -24.92
C ASP A 97 8.87 -15.08 -24.37
N CYS A 98 9.03 -14.33 -23.28
CA CYS A 98 10.35 -14.03 -22.70
C CYS A 98 10.66 -14.85 -21.44
N ASN A 99 9.73 -15.67 -20.96
CA ASN A 99 9.84 -16.54 -19.77
C ASN A 99 10.12 -15.82 -18.43
N LEU A 100 10.07 -14.48 -18.40
CA LEU A 100 10.26 -13.69 -17.19
C LEU A 100 8.96 -13.60 -16.38
N LEU A 101 9.11 -13.76 -15.07
CA LEU A 101 8.09 -13.46 -14.07
C LEU A 101 8.00 -11.96 -13.82
N ARG A 102 6.80 -11.48 -13.50
CA ARG A 102 6.55 -10.07 -13.18
C ARG A 102 5.66 -9.88 -11.96
N TYR A 103 5.95 -8.80 -11.24
CA TYR A 103 5.12 -8.22 -10.20
C TYR A 103 5.30 -6.69 -10.24
N PRO A 104 4.24 -5.88 -10.09
CA PRO A 104 2.82 -6.24 -9.93
C PRO A 104 2.19 -6.92 -11.15
N ALA A 105 0.98 -7.45 -10.96
CA ALA A 105 0.20 -8.01 -12.06
C ALA A 105 -0.15 -6.91 -13.08
N THR A 106 0.04 -7.20 -14.36
CA THR A 106 -0.09 -6.25 -15.47
C THR A 106 -0.71 -6.92 -16.69
N THR A 107 -1.36 -6.13 -17.55
CA THR A 107 -2.05 -6.60 -18.76
C THR A 107 -1.10 -7.11 -19.85
N ALA A 108 0.13 -6.60 -19.89
CA ALA A 108 1.17 -7.02 -20.83
C ALA A 108 2.55 -7.03 -20.16
N CYS A 109 3.46 -7.83 -20.72
CA CYS A 109 4.81 -7.97 -20.21
C CYS A 109 5.57 -6.64 -20.34
N PRO A 110 6.14 -6.08 -19.25
CA PRO A 110 6.91 -4.84 -19.33
C PRO A 110 8.22 -4.99 -20.11
N PHE A 111 8.69 -6.23 -20.32
CA PHE A 111 9.97 -6.51 -20.97
C PHE A 111 9.85 -6.69 -22.49
N CYS A 112 8.81 -7.37 -22.97
CA CYS A 112 8.63 -7.69 -24.40
C CYS A 112 7.29 -7.22 -24.99
N ALA A 113 6.44 -6.55 -24.21
CA ALA A 113 5.09 -6.10 -24.56
C ALA A 113 4.07 -7.19 -24.92
N SER A 114 4.43 -8.47 -24.78
CA SER A 114 3.50 -9.58 -25.04
C SER A 114 2.37 -9.62 -23.99
N PRO A 115 1.10 -9.74 -24.42
CA PRO A 115 -0.01 -9.94 -23.50
C PRO A 115 -0.09 -11.38 -22.99
N ASP A 116 0.61 -12.33 -23.63
CA ASP A 116 0.50 -13.74 -23.31
C ASP A 116 1.33 -14.12 -22.07
N ALA A 117 0.65 -14.64 -21.05
CA ALA A 117 1.24 -15.00 -19.78
C ALA A 117 0.46 -16.11 -19.07
N THR A 118 1.21 -16.96 -18.37
CA THR A 118 0.68 -18.03 -17.52
C THR A 118 0.89 -17.69 -16.06
N TRP A 119 -0.05 -18.07 -15.18
CA TRP A 119 0.11 -17.92 -13.74
C TRP A 119 0.91 -19.08 -13.15
N THR A 120 2.15 -18.81 -12.76
CA THR A 120 3.11 -19.80 -12.25
C THR A 120 3.26 -19.65 -10.74
N ALA A 121 3.24 -20.77 -10.02
CA ALA A 121 3.44 -20.81 -8.57
C ALA A 121 4.89 -20.49 -8.20
N VAL A 122 5.09 -19.72 -7.13
CA VAL A 122 6.40 -19.31 -6.64
C VAL A 122 6.46 -19.45 -5.11
N GLU A 123 7.64 -19.73 -4.54
CA GLU A 123 7.75 -20.05 -3.11
C GLU A 123 7.50 -18.86 -2.17
N GLY A 124 7.58 -17.62 -2.66
CA GLY A 124 7.40 -16.42 -1.84
C GLY A 124 8.48 -16.21 -0.77
N LYS A 125 9.69 -16.76 -0.98
CA LYS A 125 10.88 -16.48 -0.17
C LYS A 125 11.74 -15.44 -0.84
N GLY A 126 12.40 -14.61 -0.04
CA GLY A 126 13.24 -13.57 -0.57
C GLY A 126 14.14 -12.89 0.45
N THR A 127 14.89 -11.93 -0.04
CA THR A 127 15.80 -11.08 0.75
C THR A 127 15.30 -9.65 0.75
N VAL A 128 15.39 -8.97 1.89
CA VAL A 128 15.16 -7.52 1.96
C VAL A 128 16.19 -6.82 1.09
N TYR A 129 15.73 -6.28 -0.04
CA TYR A 129 16.54 -5.49 -0.95
C TYR A 129 16.63 -4.04 -0.46
N SER A 130 15.49 -3.49 -0.04
CA SER A 130 15.39 -2.17 0.59
C SER A 130 14.20 -2.14 1.54
N TYR A 131 14.15 -1.16 2.43
CA TYR A 131 13.03 -0.96 3.34
C TYR A 131 12.85 0.53 3.67
N GLY A 132 11.64 0.90 4.09
CA GLY A 132 11.32 2.19 4.68
C GLY A 132 10.70 2.00 6.05
N GLU A 133 11.26 2.64 7.07
CA GLU A 133 10.69 2.69 8.42
C GLU A 133 9.85 3.94 8.60
N VAL A 134 8.54 3.75 8.78
CA VAL A 134 7.59 4.86 8.82
C VAL A 134 7.31 5.23 10.27
N HIS A 135 7.91 6.35 10.70
CA HIS A 135 7.69 6.95 12.03
C HIS A 135 6.52 7.95 12.07
N HIS A 136 5.94 8.30 10.92
CA HIS A 136 4.82 9.23 10.84
C HIS A 136 3.75 8.74 9.87
N ALA A 137 2.67 8.18 10.42
CA ALA A 137 1.57 7.64 9.63
C ALA A 137 0.64 8.75 9.11
N ILE A 138 0.62 8.94 7.79
CA ILE A 138 -0.35 9.80 7.11
C ILE A 138 -1.76 9.23 7.25
N GLN A 139 -1.88 7.91 7.04
CA GLN A 139 -3.15 7.19 7.14
C GLN A 139 -3.54 6.96 8.60
N GLY A 140 -4.76 7.35 8.97
CA GLY A 140 -5.26 7.24 10.35
C GLY A 140 -5.21 5.82 10.92
N ALA A 141 -5.48 4.81 10.08
CA ALA A 141 -5.46 3.39 10.45
C ALA A 141 -4.09 2.91 10.95
N PHE A 142 -2.99 3.49 10.45
CA PHE A 142 -1.63 3.08 10.79
C PHE A 142 -1.04 3.84 11.98
N ARG A 143 -1.70 4.88 12.51
CA ARG A 143 -1.14 5.75 13.57
C ARG A 143 -0.78 5.01 14.85
N GLN A 144 -1.55 3.99 15.20
CA GLN A 144 -1.30 3.16 16.39
C GLN A 144 -0.23 2.08 16.18
N HIS A 145 0.26 1.91 14.95
CA HIS A 145 1.21 0.88 14.54
C HIS A 145 2.57 1.48 14.16
N VAL A 146 2.86 2.69 14.59
CA VAL A 146 4.13 3.35 14.33
C VAL A 146 5.16 2.91 15.39
N PRO A 147 6.41 2.57 15.00
CA PRO A 147 6.90 2.45 13.62
C PRO A 147 6.42 1.17 12.94
N TYR A 148 6.28 1.21 11.62
CA TYR A 148 6.08 0.01 10.79
C TYR A 148 7.02 0.02 9.59
N LEU A 149 7.34 -1.19 9.10
CA LEU A 149 8.20 -1.36 7.93
C LEU A 149 7.38 -1.54 6.64
N LEU A 150 7.80 -0.80 5.62
CA LEU A 150 7.49 -1.05 4.22
C LEU A 150 8.70 -1.73 3.59
N LEU A 151 8.52 -2.95 3.11
CA LEU A 151 9.59 -3.77 2.60
C LEU A 151 9.57 -3.76 1.07
N LEU A 152 10.76 -3.78 0.49
CA LEU A 152 10.99 -4.16 -0.89
C LEU A 152 11.84 -5.44 -0.88
N VAL A 153 11.19 -6.58 -1.12
CA VAL A 153 11.79 -7.91 -1.01
C VAL A 153 12.08 -8.43 -2.40
N GLU A 154 13.33 -8.79 -2.66
CA GLU A 154 13.73 -9.49 -3.88
C GLU A 154 13.51 -10.99 -3.70
N LEU A 155 12.69 -11.59 -4.56
CA LEU A 155 12.36 -13.01 -4.49
C LEU A 155 13.49 -13.88 -5.03
N ASP A 156 13.67 -15.06 -4.44
CA ASP A 156 14.72 -15.99 -4.88
C ASP A 156 14.45 -16.58 -6.27
N THR A 157 13.17 -16.75 -6.62
CA THR A 157 12.73 -17.39 -7.88
C THR A 157 13.33 -16.74 -9.12
N GLN A 158 13.52 -15.41 -9.11
CA GLN A 158 14.08 -14.65 -10.22
C GLN A 158 14.94 -13.50 -9.68
N LYS A 159 15.96 -13.86 -8.91
CA LYS A 159 16.91 -12.92 -8.33
C LYS A 159 17.93 -12.44 -9.38
N GLY A 160 18.15 -11.12 -9.46
CA GLY A 160 19.10 -10.52 -10.41
C GLY A 160 18.77 -10.74 -11.90
N LEU A 161 17.49 -10.98 -12.23
CA LEU A 161 16.99 -11.11 -13.59
C LEU A 161 15.78 -10.18 -13.79
N PRO A 162 15.69 -9.44 -14.92
CA PRO A 162 16.53 -9.55 -16.13
C PRO A 162 17.97 -9.01 -16.02
N ASP A 163 18.29 -8.17 -15.05
CA ASP A 163 19.65 -7.69 -14.83
C ASP A 163 19.98 -7.49 -13.34
N ALA A 164 21.24 -7.11 -13.04
CA ALA A 164 21.71 -6.97 -11.66
C ALA A 164 20.99 -5.89 -10.84
N TYR A 165 20.33 -4.94 -11.51
CA TYR A 165 19.61 -3.82 -10.90
C TYR A 165 18.10 -3.95 -11.03
N ASP A 166 17.61 -4.82 -11.89
CA ASP A 166 16.21 -5.14 -12.11
C ASP A 166 15.96 -6.63 -11.84
N GLY A 167 15.55 -6.91 -10.60
CA GLY A 167 15.19 -8.25 -10.13
C GLY A 167 13.72 -8.33 -9.77
N LEU A 168 13.17 -9.54 -9.64
CA LEU A 168 11.77 -9.71 -9.25
C LEU A 168 11.56 -9.31 -7.79
N ARG A 169 10.91 -8.16 -7.58
CA ARG A 169 10.71 -7.57 -6.25
C ARG A 169 9.25 -7.42 -5.91
N MET A 170 8.90 -7.73 -4.67
CA MET A 170 7.58 -7.52 -4.10
C MET A 170 7.61 -6.51 -2.96
N THR A 171 6.59 -5.66 -2.92
CA THR A 171 6.39 -4.70 -1.84
C THR A 171 5.32 -5.19 -0.88
N ALA A 172 5.60 -5.17 0.42
CA ALA A 172 4.60 -5.47 1.45
C ALA A 172 5.02 -4.92 2.83
N ASN A 173 4.13 -5.00 3.82
CA ASN A 173 4.49 -4.71 5.21
C ASN A 173 5.21 -5.89 5.87
N LEU A 174 6.04 -5.58 6.86
CA LEU A 174 6.52 -6.59 7.82
C LEU A 174 5.41 -6.92 8.82
N VAL A 175 5.18 -8.21 9.01
CA VAL A 175 4.24 -8.76 9.98
C VAL A 175 4.87 -9.88 10.81
N ASP A 176 4.21 -10.26 11.89
CA ASP A 176 4.47 -11.50 12.61
C ASP A 176 3.93 -12.73 11.85
N SER A 177 4.05 -13.91 12.45
CA SER A 177 3.55 -15.17 11.89
C SER A 177 2.02 -15.21 11.72
N ASP A 178 1.29 -14.39 12.49
CA ASP A 178 -0.17 -14.35 12.52
C ASP A 178 -0.74 -13.25 11.60
N GLY A 179 0.14 -12.58 10.84
CA GLY A 179 -0.22 -11.52 9.93
C GLY A 179 -0.66 -10.23 10.62
N GLN A 180 -0.19 -9.97 11.84
CA GLN A 180 -0.30 -8.66 12.49
C GLN A 180 0.96 -7.84 12.23
N LEU A 181 0.82 -6.51 12.16
CA LEU A 181 1.98 -5.64 11.96
C LEU A 181 3.05 -5.89 13.03
N ALA A 182 4.29 -6.00 12.57
CA ALA A 182 5.42 -6.39 13.41
C ALA A 182 5.62 -5.44 14.60
N THR A 183 6.08 -5.99 15.72
CA THR A 183 6.40 -5.20 16.91
C THR A 183 7.69 -4.39 16.70
N PRO A 184 7.90 -3.30 17.46
CA PRO A 184 9.14 -2.52 17.40
C PRO A 184 10.42 -3.37 17.60
N GLU A 185 10.35 -4.39 18.46
CA GLU A 185 11.47 -5.30 18.72
C GLU A 185 11.80 -6.16 17.51
N MET A 186 10.77 -6.65 16.81
CA MET A 186 10.95 -7.40 15.56
C MET A 186 11.50 -6.49 14.46
N ILE A 187 10.99 -5.26 14.37
CA ILE A 187 11.46 -4.26 13.40
C ILE A 187 12.95 -4.04 13.54
N GLN A 188 13.49 -3.91 14.75
CA GLN A 188 14.93 -3.69 14.99
C GLN A 188 15.83 -4.83 14.51
N GLN A 189 15.31 -6.05 14.35
CA GLN A 189 16.07 -7.22 13.90
C GLN A 189 16.15 -7.33 12.38
N ILE A 190 15.24 -6.68 11.65
CA ILE A 190 15.20 -6.74 10.18
C ILE A 190 16.18 -5.72 9.59
N GLY A 191 16.74 -5.97 8.43
CA GLY A 191 17.46 -4.96 7.67
C GLY A 191 17.77 -5.47 6.27
N ILE A 192 18.54 -4.71 5.51
CA ILE A 192 18.97 -5.15 4.18
C ILE A 192 19.78 -6.44 4.33
N GLY A 193 19.40 -7.45 3.54
CA GLY A 193 19.98 -8.80 3.60
C GLY A 193 19.18 -9.80 4.45
N SER A 194 18.26 -9.36 5.32
CA SER A 194 17.41 -10.28 6.09
C SER A 194 16.56 -11.17 5.18
N ARG A 195 16.37 -12.41 5.62
CA ARG A 195 15.62 -13.44 4.88
C ARG A 195 14.18 -13.47 5.37
N LEU A 196 13.24 -13.33 4.43
CA LEU A 196 11.82 -13.26 4.69
C LEU A 196 11.07 -14.33 3.88
N ARG A 197 9.90 -14.70 4.38
CA ARG A 197 8.93 -15.53 3.67
C ARG A 197 7.57 -14.84 3.64
N ILE A 198 6.78 -15.18 2.65
CA ILE A 198 5.41 -14.70 2.52
C ILE A 198 4.51 -15.30 3.61
N VAL A 199 3.58 -14.50 4.10
CA VAL A 199 2.42 -14.91 4.90
C VAL A 199 1.20 -14.18 4.38
N TYR A 200 0.01 -14.71 4.66
CA TYR A 200 -1.23 -14.17 4.14
C TYR A 200 -2.07 -13.61 5.27
N LYS A 201 -2.63 -12.41 5.04
CA LYS A 201 -3.68 -11.86 5.88
C LYS A 201 -5.01 -12.00 5.17
N ASP A 202 -5.83 -12.92 5.64
CA ASP A 202 -7.17 -13.15 5.11
C ASP A 202 -8.07 -11.94 5.43
N ILE A 203 -8.68 -11.39 4.38
CA ILE A 203 -9.65 -10.31 4.49
C ILE A 203 -11.06 -10.89 4.36
N ASP A 204 -11.27 -11.73 3.34
CA ASP A 204 -12.49 -12.51 3.12
C ASP A 204 -12.15 -13.84 2.43
N GLU A 205 -13.18 -14.57 1.98
CA GLU A 205 -13.05 -15.87 1.28
C GLU A 205 -12.46 -15.78 -0.14
N HIS A 206 -12.22 -14.58 -0.67
CA HIS A 206 -11.80 -14.33 -2.04
C HIS A 206 -10.52 -13.50 -2.14
N VAL A 207 -10.11 -12.85 -1.06
CA VAL A 207 -9.01 -11.91 -1.01
C VAL A 207 -8.21 -12.11 0.27
N SER A 208 -6.91 -12.37 0.07
CA SER A 208 -5.91 -12.30 1.13
C SER A 208 -4.75 -11.41 0.70
N ILE A 209 -4.24 -10.61 1.63
CA ILE A 209 -3.12 -9.71 1.39
C ILE A 209 -1.81 -10.48 1.62
N PRO A 210 -0.92 -10.55 0.62
CA PRO A 210 0.42 -11.11 0.81
C PRO A 210 1.29 -10.12 1.57
N LEU A 211 1.87 -10.58 2.68
CA LEU A 211 2.75 -9.82 3.56
C LEU A 211 4.03 -10.63 3.80
N PHE A 212 5.05 -10.02 4.43
CA PHE A 212 6.29 -10.74 4.73
C PHE A 212 6.54 -10.83 6.23
N THR A 213 7.09 -11.95 6.66
CA THR A 213 7.60 -12.15 8.01
C THR A 213 8.99 -12.76 7.97
N LEU A 214 9.71 -12.71 9.09
CA LEU A 214 11.07 -13.24 9.22
C LEU A 214 11.10 -14.74 8.93
N ASP A 215 11.97 -15.18 8.02
CA ASP A 215 12.19 -16.61 7.77
C ASP A 215 13.13 -17.21 8.82
N GLU A 216 12.55 -17.77 9.88
CA GLU A 216 13.29 -18.42 10.97
C GLU A 216 14.04 -19.69 10.53
N GLN A 217 13.68 -20.28 9.39
CA GLN A 217 14.31 -21.49 8.86
C GLN A 217 15.54 -21.17 8.00
N ALA A 218 15.64 -19.94 7.50
CA ALA A 218 16.77 -19.50 6.70
C ALA A 218 17.91 -18.95 7.57
N LYS A 219 19.16 -19.14 7.11
CA LYS A 219 20.33 -18.49 7.73
C LYS A 219 20.22 -16.98 7.57
N GLN A 220 20.03 -16.28 8.68
CA GLN A 220 20.00 -14.82 8.72
C GLN A 220 21.42 -14.23 8.64
N PRO A 221 21.58 -13.01 8.11
CA PRO A 221 22.85 -12.29 8.21
C PRO A 221 23.17 -11.99 9.68
N GLU A 222 24.44 -12.10 10.08
CA GLU A 222 24.89 -11.82 11.46
C GLU A 222 24.63 -10.37 11.86
N LYS A 223 24.80 -9.45 10.90
CA LYS A 223 24.55 -8.02 11.09
C LYS A 223 23.80 -7.49 9.87
N PRO A 224 22.45 -7.54 9.85
CA PRO A 224 21.68 -6.91 8.78
C PRO A 224 21.98 -5.42 8.76
N TRP A 225 22.15 -4.86 7.56
CA TRP A 225 22.38 -3.42 7.45
C TRP A 225 21.07 -2.69 7.75
N ARG A 226 21.13 -1.74 8.68
CA ARG A 226 20.03 -0.84 9.00
C ARG A 226 20.49 0.60 8.88
N TYR A 227 19.58 1.45 8.44
CA TYR A 227 19.76 2.90 8.55
C TYR A 227 19.95 3.27 10.03
N PRO A 228 21.03 3.99 10.38
CA PRO A 228 21.23 4.45 11.75
C PRO A 228 20.18 5.52 12.06
N ILE A 229 19.26 5.20 12.97
CA ILE A 229 18.29 6.15 13.49
C ILE A 229 19.00 6.94 14.59
N GLU A 230 19.09 8.26 14.41
CA GLU A 230 19.67 9.21 15.37
C GLU A 230 18.84 9.33 16.66
#